data_AF-A0A9D0XS01-F1
#
_entry.id   AF-A0A9D0XS01-F1
#
_cell.length_a   1.000
_cell.length_b   1.000
_cell.length_c   1.000
_cell.angle_alpha   90.00
_cell.angle_beta   90.00
_cell.angle_gamma   90.00
#
_symmetry.space_group_name_H-M   'P 1'
#
loop_
_entity.id
_entity.type
_entity.pdbx_description
1 polymer ?
#
loop_
_entity_poly.entity_id
_entity_poly.type
_entity_poly.pdbx_seq_one_letter_code
_entity_poly.pdbx_strand_id
1 'polypeptide(L)'
;MMTFDLKNTLCFGIAGNFANHLDQAKENADFVNVKTETENAPKGLFPYYIPGSDSFKGVFPLSNTEIHYPKNMAQDANLHLEAETCVVFDVTYENSQVIDLTPKAFAAFNDCSIRKEGAKKISDKKNWGPCSKGVSADFIPLTLFDKGGEMDNFH
;
A
#
# COMPACT_ATOMS: atom_id res chain seq x y z
N MET A 1 -10.71 -6.28 20.22
CA MET A 1 -10.18 -5.73 18.96
C MET A 1 -9.88 -6.88 18.03
N MET A 2 -10.21 -6.75 16.75
CA MET A 2 -9.79 -7.69 15.73
C MET A 2 -8.28 -7.54 15.53
N THR A 3 -7.55 -8.66 15.47
CA THR A 3 -6.09 -8.67 15.31
C THR A 3 -5.74 -9.51 14.10
N PHE A 4 -4.93 -8.97 13.19
CA PHE A 4 -4.47 -9.66 12.00
C PHE A 4 -2.99 -10.01 12.12
N ASP A 5 -2.60 -11.18 11.61
CA ASP A 5 -1.19 -11.54 11.47
C ASP A 5 -0.59 -10.88 10.23
N LEU A 6 -0.32 -9.57 10.34
CA LEU A 6 0.20 -8.78 9.25
C LEU A 6 1.62 -9.21 8.83
N LYS A 7 2.39 -9.87 9.72
CA LYS A 7 3.72 -10.38 9.38
C LYS A 7 3.69 -11.55 8.41
N ASN A 8 2.59 -12.30 8.39
CA ASN A 8 2.37 -13.38 7.44
C ASN A 8 1.35 -12.99 6.34
N THR A 9 1.06 -11.69 6.19
CA THR A 9 0.14 -11.16 5.18
C THR A 9 0.90 -10.51 4.03
N LEU A 10 0.51 -10.83 2.79
CA LEU A 10 1.01 -10.17 1.59
C LEU A 10 0.40 -8.77 1.46
N CYS A 11 1.22 -7.75 1.20
CA CYS A 11 0.71 -6.37 1.14
C CYS A 11 1.04 -5.66 -0.18
N PHE A 12 0.02 -5.01 -0.73
CA PHE A 12 0.07 -4.26 -1.97
C PHE A 12 -0.31 -2.80 -1.78
N GLY A 13 0.30 -1.92 -2.58
CA GLY A 13 -0.16 -0.54 -2.77
C GLY A 13 -0.82 -0.40 -4.15
N ILE A 14 -1.73 0.57 -4.25
CA ILE A 14 -2.45 0.89 -5.49
C ILE A 14 -1.96 2.24 -6.00
N ALA A 15 -1.39 2.26 -7.20
CA ALA A 15 -0.91 3.49 -7.82
C ALA A 15 -2.04 4.17 -8.61
N GLY A 16 -2.23 5.47 -8.40
CA GLY A 16 -3.14 6.29 -9.21
C GLY A 16 -4.63 6.07 -8.96
N ASN A 17 -5.03 5.60 -7.77
CA ASN A 17 -6.44 5.47 -7.38
C ASN A 17 -7.12 6.81 -7.04
N PHE A 18 -6.35 7.88 -6.92
CA PHE A 18 -6.84 9.25 -6.73
C PHE A 18 -6.43 10.12 -7.93
N ALA A 19 -7.38 10.91 -8.43
CA ALA A 19 -7.13 11.84 -9.54
C ALA A 19 -5.96 12.78 -9.21
N ASN A 20 -5.04 12.97 -10.15
CA ASN A 20 -3.84 13.81 -10.04
C ASN A 20 -2.83 13.39 -8.96
N HIS A 21 -2.99 12.24 -8.29
CA HIS A 21 -2.05 11.81 -7.23
C HIS A 21 -0.65 11.49 -7.78
N LEU A 22 -0.57 10.92 -8.99
CA LEU A 22 0.71 10.55 -9.60
C LEU A 22 1.56 11.79 -9.96
N ASP A 23 0.93 12.90 -10.32
CA ASP A 23 1.58 14.19 -10.53
C ASP A 23 2.22 14.69 -9.23
N GLN A 24 1.46 14.66 -8.13
CA GLN A 24 1.91 15.08 -6.80
C GLN A 24 3.04 14.18 -6.27
N ALA A 25 2.93 12.89 -6.55
CA ALA A 25 3.93 11.88 -6.22
C ALA A 25 5.20 11.97 -7.09
N LYS A 26 5.19 12.78 -8.17
CA LYS A 26 6.23 12.81 -9.21
C LYS A 26 6.50 11.42 -9.81
N GLU A 27 5.44 10.64 -10.00
CA GLU A 27 5.48 9.26 -10.51
C GLU A 27 4.90 9.11 -11.92
N ASN A 28 4.35 10.17 -12.52
CA ASN A 28 3.75 10.12 -13.86
C ASN A 28 4.61 9.46 -14.95
N ALA A 29 5.92 9.72 -14.93
CA ALA A 29 6.85 9.14 -15.90
C ALA A 29 6.88 7.61 -15.83
N ASP A 30 6.66 7.03 -14.64
CA ASP A 30 6.66 5.58 -14.41
C ASP A 30 5.41 4.91 -15.02
N PHE A 31 4.35 5.69 -15.31
CA PHE A 31 3.04 5.20 -15.77
C PHE A 31 2.61 5.73 -17.15
N VAL A 32 3.46 6.48 -17.86
CA VAL A 32 3.11 7.12 -19.15
C VAL A 32 2.58 6.16 -20.22
N ASN A 33 3.04 4.90 -20.18
CA ASN A 33 2.65 3.87 -21.13
C ASN A 33 1.50 2.97 -20.63
N VAL A 34 1.00 3.20 -19.42
CA VAL A 34 -0.10 2.41 -18.85
C VAL A 34 -1.43 2.97 -19.36
N LYS A 35 -2.14 2.13 -20.12
CA LYS A 35 -3.51 2.41 -20.58
C LYS A 35 -4.50 1.86 -19.56
N THR A 36 -5.43 2.70 -19.13
CA THR A 36 -6.54 2.33 -18.25
C THR A 36 -7.89 2.58 -18.94
N GLU A 37 -8.94 1.94 -18.44
CA GLU A 37 -10.30 2.09 -18.99
C GLU A 37 -10.82 3.53 -18.88
N THR A 38 -10.49 4.22 -17.79
CA THR A 38 -10.81 5.63 -17.58
C THR A 38 -9.59 6.41 -17.10
N GLU A 39 -9.62 7.74 -17.19
CA GLU A 39 -8.55 8.61 -16.74
C GLU A 39 -8.24 8.43 -15.24
N ASN A 40 -9.29 8.26 -14.44
CA ASN A 40 -9.25 8.14 -12.97
C ASN A 40 -9.06 6.70 -12.47
N ALA A 41 -9.00 5.70 -13.35
CA ALA A 41 -8.78 4.33 -12.93
C ALA A 41 -7.33 4.13 -12.42
N PRO A 42 -7.13 3.26 -11.40
CA PRO A 42 -5.80 2.90 -10.93
C PRO A 42 -4.86 2.50 -12.06
N LYS A 43 -3.63 3.00 -12.01
CA LYS A 43 -2.58 2.69 -12.99
C LYS A 43 -1.81 1.42 -12.65
N GLY A 44 -1.94 0.89 -11.43
CA GLY A 44 -1.33 -0.40 -11.13
C GLY A 44 -1.43 -0.83 -9.67
N LEU A 45 -1.01 -2.08 -9.46
CA LEU A 45 -0.85 -2.72 -8.18
C LEU A 45 0.62 -3.10 -8.01
N PHE A 46 1.21 -2.85 -6.85
CA PHE A 46 2.61 -3.21 -6.59
C PHE A 46 2.77 -3.81 -5.19
N PRO A 47 3.58 -4.89 -5.04
CA PRO A 47 3.86 -5.44 -3.72
C PRO A 47 4.90 -4.56 -3.00
N TYR A 48 4.59 -4.13 -1.78
CA TYR A 48 5.56 -3.47 -0.91
C TYR A 48 6.06 -4.39 0.22
N TYR A 49 5.33 -5.46 0.53
CA TYR A 49 5.74 -6.48 1.50
C TYR A 49 5.31 -7.86 1.03
N ILE A 50 6.24 -8.81 1.03
CA ILE A 50 6.06 -10.22 0.65
C ILE A 50 6.71 -11.08 1.75
N PRO A 51 5.92 -11.70 2.64
CA PRO A 51 6.45 -12.61 3.66
C PRO A 51 7.37 -13.67 3.05
N GLY A 52 8.54 -13.87 3.68
CA GLY A 52 9.52 -14.87 3.23
C GLY A 52 10.31 -14.53 1.96
N SER A 53 10.16 -13.32 1.39
CA SER A 53 11.01 -12.90 0.26
C SER A 53 12.46 -12.64 0.72
N ASP A 54 13.45 -13.13 -0.02
CA ASP A 54 14.88 -12.84 0.24
C ASP A 54 15.31 -11.41 -0.17
N SER A 55 14.38 -10.60 -0.69
CA SER A 55 14.63 -9.21 -1.08
C SER A 55 14.24 -8.23 0.02
N PHE A 56 14.47 -6.93 -0.19
CA PHE A 56 14.00 -5.88 0.73
C PHE A 56 12.48 -5.96 1.03
N LYS A 57 11.68 -6.54 0.12
CA LYS A 57 10.24 -6.75 0.32
C LYS A 57 9.92 -7.80 1.38
N GLY A 58 10.88 -8.61 1.83
CA GLY A 58 10.70 -9.55 2.94
C GLY A 58 10.83 -8.92 4.32
N VAL A 59 11.25 -7.65 4.41
CA VAL A 59 11.37 -6.94 5.67
C VAL A 59 10.00 -6.35 6.04
N PHE A 60 9.47 -6.75 7.21
CA PHE A 60 8.15 -6.32 7.67
C PHE A 60 8.13 -4.81 7.95
N PRO A 61 7.34 -4.01 7.22
CA PRO A 61 7.47 -2.55 7.24
C PRO A 61 6.50 -1.83 8.18
N LEU A 62 5.43 -2.50 8.62
CA LEU A 62 4.31 -1.83 9.28
C LEU A 62 4.59 -1.57 10.77
N SER A 63 4.16 -0.40 11.24
CA SER A 63 4.14 -0.02 12.65
C SER A 63 2.89 0.80 12.97
N ASN A 64 2.41 0.71 14.21
CA ASN A 64 1.28 1.48 14.72
C ASN A 64 1.68 2.60 15.68
N THR A 65 2.97 2.78 15.93
CA THR A 65 3.49 3.69 16.97
C THR A 65 4.53 4.67 16.45
N GLU A 66 5.28 4.31 15.41
CA GLU A 66 6.41 5.11 14.93
C GLU A 66 6.70 4.88 13.45
N ILE A 67 7.29 5.89 12.81
CA ILE A 67 7.87 5.79 11.47
C ILE A 67 9.37 6.05 11.58
N HIS A 68 10.19 5.10 11.13
CA HIS A 68 11.64 5.24 11.09
C HIS A 68 12.05 5.84 9.76
N TYR A 69 12.73 6.98 9.77
CA TYR A 69 13.34 7.52 8.55
C TYR A 69 14.56 6.66 8.14
N PRO A 70 14.87 6.55 6.83
CA PRO A 70 16.05 5.82 6.39
C PRO A 70 17.33 6.55 6.82
N LYS A 71 18.22 5.85 7.54
CA LYS A 71 19.44 6.44 8.13
C LYS A 71 20.46 6.95 7.09
N ASN A 72 20.49 6.34 5.90
CA ASN A 72 21.41 6.68 4.81
C ASN A 72 20.65 7.28 3.62
N MET A 73 19.72 8.18 3.91
CA MET A 73 18.94 8.86 2.87
C MET A 73 19.85 9.78 2.05
N ALA A 74 19.77 9.67 0.72
CA ALA A 74 20.41 10.66 -0.14
C ALA A 74 19.84 12.04 0.17
N GLN A 75 20.66 13.09 0.06
CA GLN A 75 20.28 14.44 0.50
C GLN A 75 19.05 15.01 -0.26
N ASP A 76 18.77 14.47 -1.45
CA ASP A 76 17.65 14.78 -2.32
C ASP A 76 16.46 13.81 -2.18
N ALA A 77 16.64 12.70 -1.47
CA ALA A 77 15.53 11.80 -1.24
C ALA A 77 14.56 12.48 -0.28
N ASN A 78 13.35 12.76 -0.76
CA ASN A 78 12.30 13.43 0.01
C ASN A 78 11.37 12.37 0.61
N LEU A 79 11.21 12.37 1.94
CA LEU A 79 10.29 11.48 2.63
C LEU A 79 8.88 12.08 2.54
N HIS A 80 7.96 11.34 1.93
CA HIS A 80 6.57 11.74 1.80
C HIS A 80 5.70 10.83 2.66
N LEU A 81 4.78 11.43 3.40
CA LEU A 81 3.69 10.75 4.08
C LEU A 81 2.46 10.80 3.18
N GLU A 82 1.73 9.70 3.07
CA GLU A 82 0.54 9.57 2.22
C GLU A 82 -0.57 9.00 3.11
N ALA A 83 -1.54 9.85 3.49
CA ALA A 83 -2.66 9.43 4.30
C ALA A 83 -3.61 8.59 3.44
N GLU A 84 -3.77 7.32 3.81
CA GLU A 84 -4.55 6.33 3.05
C GLU A 84 -5.41 5.48 3.99
N THR A 85 -6.18 4.57 3.40
CA THR A 85 -6.85 3.48 4.11
C THR A 85 -6.35 2.16 3.56
N CYS A 86 -6.11 1.19 4.44
CA CYS A 86 -5.84 -0.18 4.05
C CYS A 86 -7.09 -1.05 4.27
N VAL A 87 -7.25 -2.08 3.46
CA VAL A 87 -8.30 -3.08 3.59
C VAL A 87 -7.66 -4.46 3.65
N VAL A 88 -8.11 -5.27 4.61
CA VAL A 88 -7.69 -6.66 4.77
C VAL A 88 -8.72 -7.56 4.12
N PHE A 89 -8.25 -8.47 3.27
CA PHE A 89 -9.06 -9.46 2.60
C PHE A 89 -8.60 -10.87 2.95
N ASP A 90 -9.55 -11.80 3.08
CA ASP A 90 -9.28 -13.22 2.87
C ASP A 90 -9.24 -13.48 1.36
N VAL A 91 -8.28 -14.29 0.90
CA VAL A 91 -8.11 -14.61 -0.53
C VAL A 91 -8.53 -16.06 -0.77
N THR A 92 -9.45 -16.26 -1.71
CA THR A 92 -9.88 -17.61 -2.10
C THR A 92 -9.14 -18.04 -3.35
N TYR A 93 -8.58 -19.24 -3.31
CA TYR A 93 -7.83 -19.83 -4.42
C TYR A 93 -8.53 -21.08 -4.98
N GLU A 94 -8.52 -21.21 -6.31
CA GLU A 94 -8.89 -22.44 -7.02
C GLU A 94 -7.88 -22.67 -8.15
N ASN A 95 -7.37 -23.90 -8.29
CA ASN A 95 -6.39 -24.26 -9.33
C ASN A 95 -5.17 -23.31 -9.40
N SER A 96 -4.66 -22.88 -8.23
CA SER A 96 -3.56 -21.91 -8.09
C SER A 96 -3.85 -20.51 -8.66
N GLN A 97 -5.13 -20.17 -8.86
CA GLN A 97 -5.57 -18.84 -9.25
C GLN A 97 -6.39 -18.21 -8.13
N VAL A 98 -6.28 -16.90 -7.97
CA VAL A 98 -7.16 -16.12 -7.09
C VAL A 98 -8.52 -16.05 -7.77
N ILE A 99 -9.57 -16.50 -7.08
CA ILE A 99 -10.95 -16.45 -7.59
C ILE A 99 -11.84 -15.48 -6.84
N ASP A 100 -11.49 -15.11 -5.60
CA ASP A 100 -12.27 -14.17 -4.80
C ASP A 100 -11.42 -13.45 -3.74
N LEU A 101 -11.91 -12.28 -3.31
CA LEU A 101 -11.36 -11.46 -2.22
C LEU A 101 -12.51 -11.08 -1.28
N THR A 102 -12.54 -11.66 -0.09
CA THR A 102 -13.58 -11.37 0.91
C THR A 102 -13.08 -10.31 1.90
N PRO A 103 -13.70 -9.11 1.99
CA PRO A 103 -13.26 -8.08 2.92
C PRO A 103 -13.47 -8.51 4.37
N LYS A 104 -12.54 -8.11 5.24
CA LYS A 104 -12.57 -8.44 6.68
C LYS A 104 -12.61 -7.20 7.56
N ALA A 105 -11.77 -6.23 7.24
CA ALA A 105 -11.65 -4.98 7.98
C ALA A 105 -10.93 -3.93 7.16
N PHE A 106 -11.04 -2.67 7.58
CA PHE A 106 -10.21 -1.58 7.12
C PHE A 106 -9.59 -0.82 8.30
N ALA A 107 -8.54 -0.07 8.02
CA ALA A 107 -7.85 0.76 9.01
C ALA A 107 -7.16 1.95 8.33
N ALA A 108 -7.00 3.04 9.08
CA ALA A 108 -6.17 4.16 8.64
C ALA A 108 -4.73 3.69 8.37
N PHE A 109 -4.14 4.19 7.29
CA PHE A 109 -2.85 3.78 6.79
C PHE A 109 -1.99 4.99 6.40
N ASN A 110 -0.67 4.85 6.50
CA ASN A 110 0.27 5.84 6.01
C ASN A 110 1.25 5.17 5.04
N ASP A 111 1.03 5.38 3.74
CA ASP A 111 1.86 4.83 2.67
C ASP A 111 3.12 5.68 2.46
N CYS A 112 4.00 5.68 3.46
CA CYS A 112 5.20 6.50 3.41
C CYS A 112 6.10 6.06 2.24
N SER A 113 6.70 7.05 1.57
CA SER A 113 7.47 6.89 0.34
C SER A 113 8.75 7.72 0.37
N ILE A 114 9.84 7.17 -0.17
CA ILE A 114 11.05 7.94 -0.47
C ILE A 114 11.11 8.33 -1.94
N ARG A 115 11.09 9.64 -2.22
CA ARG A 115 11.23 10.16 -3.59
C ARG A 115 12.69 10.16 -3.99
N LYS A 116 13.18 9.02 -4.49
CA LYS A 116 14.55 8.84 -5.00
C LYS A 116 14.56 8.87 -6.52
N GLU A 117 15.33 9.77 -7.12
CA GLU A 117 15.57 9.74 -8.57
C GLU A 117 16.32 8.45 -8.97
N GLY A 118 15.96 7.89 -10.14
CA GLY A 118 16.60 6.69 -10.69
C GLY A 118 16.17 5.36 -10.06
N ALA A 119 15.16 5.33 -9.17
CA ALA A 119 14.54 4.08 -8.74
C ALA A 119 13.89 3.37 -9.94
N LYS A 120 14.17 2.07 -10.11
CA LYS A 120 13.71 1.31 -11.28
C LYS A 120 12.24 0.90 -11.18
N LYS A 121 11.74 0.73 -9.95
CA LYS A 121 10.35 0.37 -9.66
C LYS A 121 9.82 1.19 -8.49
N ILE A 122 8.51 1.44 -8.51
CA ILE A 122 7.81 2.10 -7.39
C ILE A 122 8.00 1.36 -6.06
N SER A 123 8.05 0.02 -6.08
CA SER A 123 8.29 -0.79 -4.88
C SER A 123 9.58 -0.43 -4.15
N ASP A 124 10.62 -0.01 -4.88
CA ASP A 124 11.92 0.36 -4.32
C ASP A 124 11.84 1.64 -3.47
N LYS A 125 10.78 2.43 -3.66
CA LYS A 125 10.49 3.67 -2.94
C LYS A 125 9.63 3.43 -1.69
N LYS A 126 9.06 2.23 -1.53
CA LYS A 126 7.93 1.98 -0.62
C LYS A 126 8.32 1.16 0.62
N ASN A 127 9.42 0.42 0.61
CA ASN A 127 9.86 -0.33 1.80
C ASN A 127 11.38 -0.19 1.99
N TRP A 128 11.77 0.56 3.02
CA TRP A 128 13.18 0.76 3.41
C TRP A 128 13.55 0.07 4.73
N GLY A 129 12.67 -0.79 5.25
CA GLY A 129 12.92 -1.57 6.46
C GLY A 129 11.78 -1.52 7.47
N PRO A 130 12.03 -1.97 8.71
CA PRO A 130 11.05 -1.95 9.78
C PRO A 130 10.53 -0.54 10.06
N CYS A 131 9.24 -0.45 10.41
CA CYS A 131 8.56 0.81 10.72
C CYS A 131 8.67 1.84 9.56
N SER A 132 8.73 1.40 8.31
CA SER A 132 8.71 2.29 7.15
C SER A 132 7.30 2.74 6.75
N LYS A 133 6.25 2.13 7.30
CA LYS A 133 4.83 2.46 7.00
C LYS A 133 3.97 2.44 8.25
N GLY A 134 2.93 3.25 8.24
CA GLY A 134 1.99 3.36 9.36
C GLY A 134 0.73 2.55 9.12
N VAL A 135 0.27 1.82 10.13
CA VAL A 135 -1.05 1.17 10.15
C VAL A 135 -1.68 1.38 11.52
N SER A 136 -2.97 1.72 11.57
CA SER A 136 -3.67 1.82 12.85
C SER A 136 -3.68 0.47 13.59
N ALA A 137 -3.64 0.52 14.93
CA ALA A 137 -3.96 -0.65 15.76
C ALA A 137 -5.47 -0.97 15.74
N ASP A 138 -6.29 0.02 15.39
CA ASP A 138 -7.75 -0.07 15.40
C ASP A 138 -8.26 -0.45 14.01
N PHE A 139 -8.54 -1.74 13.83
CA PHE A 139 -9.22 -2.26 12.65
C PHE A 139 -10.74 -2.24 12.84
N ILE A 140 -11.43 -1.69 11.85
CA ILE A 140 -12.90 -1.59 11.82
C ILE A 140 -13.41 -2.71 10.91
N PRO A 141 -14.36 -3.56 11.37
CA PRO A 141 -14.92 -4.62 10.55
C PRO A 141 -15.48 -4.11 9.22
N LEU A 142 -15.29 -4.89 8.17
CA LEU A 142 -15.77 -4.61 6.83
C LEU A 142 -16.39 -5.87 6.26
N THR A 143 -17.68 -5.83 5.95
CA THR A 143 -18.38 -6.96 5.31
C THR A 143 -18.73 -6.66 3.85
N LEU A 144 -18.81 -5.38 3.48
CA LEU A 144 -19.08 -4.95 2.11
C LEU A 144 -18.04 -3.90 1.68
N PHE A 145 -17.19 -4.26 0.71
CA PHE A 145 -16.28 -3.33 0.05
C PHE A 145 -16.87 -2.85 -1.28
N ASP A 146 -18.02 -2.19 -1.18
CA ASP A 146 -18.76 -1.57 -2.29
C ASP A 146 -19.60 -0.40 -1.75
N LYS A 147 -20.21 0.38 -2.63
CA LYS A 147 -21.12 1.47 -2.29
C LYS A 147 -22.26 0.98 -1.40
N GLY A 148 -22.53 1.73 -0.33
CA GLY A 148 -23.47 1.35 0.73
C GLY A 148 -22.85 0.46 1.82
N GLY A 149 -21.55 0.14 1.71
CA GLY A 149 -20.79 -0.58 2.73
C GLY A 149 -20.35 0.30 3.91
N GLU A 150 -19.64 -0.30 4.86
CA GLU A 150 -19.31 0.34 6.14
C GLU A 150 -18.39 1.56 5.98
N MET A 151 -17.53 1.57 4.96
CA MET A 151 -16.61 2.68 4.67
C MET A 151 -17.30 3.97 4.24
N ASP A 152 -18.53 3.90 3.70
CA ASP A 152 -19.29 5.10 3.29
C ASP A 152 -19.67 6.00 4.48
N ASN A 153 -19.54 5.51 5.72
CA ASN A 153 -19.83 6.27 6.94
C ASN A 153 -18.66 7.16 7.40
N PHE A 154 -17.57 7.22 6.63
CA PHE A 154 -16.36 7.99 6.94
C PHE A 154 -16.19 9.10 5.89
N HIS A 155 -15.95 10.34 6.36
CA HIS A 155 -15.88 11.55 5.52
C HIS A 155 -14.70 12.43 5.93
#